data_AF-A0A956ESC5-F1
#
_entry.id   AF-A0A956ESC5-F1
#
_cell.length_a   1.000
_cell.length_b   1.000
_cell.length_c   1.000
_cell.angle_alpha   90.00
_cell.angle_beta   90.00
_cell.angle_gamma   90.00
#
_symmetry.space_group_name_H-M   'P 1'
#
loop_
_entity.id
_entity.type
_entity.pdbx_description
1 polymer ?
#
loop_
_entity_poly.entity_id
_entity_poly.type
_entity_poly.pdbx_seq_one_letter_code
_entity_poly.pdbx_strand_id
1 'polypeptide(L)'
;MSCDYRINIGGAERALEDADAQWVQQTINARKRDGLETCVSITLKNPHLNVYLAMPCCAGRGGGGRRPNGSEQEVIDLWHKFELSESCENVHRVWPFLTQLRHVLGVRAC
;
A
#
# COMPACT_ATOMS: atom_id res chain seq x y z
N MET A 1 15.78 -15.21 -4.52
CA MET A 1 14.60 -14.67 -5.22
C MET A 1 14.30 -13.32 -4.57
N SER A 2 14.31 -12.22 -5.33
CA SER A 2 14.13 -10.88 -4.77
C SER A 2 12.66 -10.49 -4.83
N CYS A 3 12.11 -10.02 -3.72
CA CYS A 3 10.83 -9.30 -3.71
C CYS A 3 11.13 -7.80 -3.83
N ASP A 4 10.29 -7.08 -4.56
CA ASP A 4 10.29 -5.61 -4.58
C ASP A 4 8.91 -5.15 -4.09
N TYR A 5 8.80 -5.03 -2.77
CA TYR A 5 7.59 -4.57 -2.10
C TYR A 5 7.83 -3.17 -1.54
N ARG A 6 7.09 -2.19 -2.04
CA ARG A 6 7.29 -0.78 -1.69
C ARG A 6 5.97 -0.10 -1.37
N ILE A 7 6.04 0.80 -0.41
CA ILE A 7 4.98 1.75 -0.09
C ILE A 7 5.47 3.16 -0.38
N ASN A 8 4.61 3.96 -1.00
CA ASN A 8 4.82 5.38 -1.23
C ASN A 8 3.71 6.17 -0.52
N ILE A 9 4.10 7.15 0.31
CA ILE A 9 3.19 8.08 0.99
C ILE A 9 3.52 9.50 0.50
N GLY A 10 2.84 9.91 -0.57
CA GLY A 10 2.97 11.21 -1.22
C GLY A 10 4.39 11.54 -1.71
N GLY A 11 5.12 10.54 -2.20
CA GLY A 11 6.49 10.68 -2.68
C GLY A 11 7.56 10.21 -1.68
N ALA A 12 7.19 9.98 -0.41
CA ALA A 12 8.08 9.29 0.53
C ALA A 12 7.95 7.78 0.31
N GLU A 13 8.94 7.17 -0.33
CA GLU A 13 8.97 5.74 -0.61
C GLU A 13 9.83 4.97 0.40
N ARG A 14 9.36 3.78 0.79
CA ARG A 14 10.13 2.80 1.58
C ARG A 14 9.81 1.38 1.17
N ALA A 15 10.75 0.48 1.44
CA ALA A 15 10.52 -0.95 1.40
C ALA A 15 9.44 -1.33 2.43
N LEU A 16 8.61 -2.32 2.09
CA LEU A 16 7.46 -2.70 2.92
C LEU A 16 7.91 -3.26 4.27
N GLU A 17 9.09 -3.87 4.36
CA GLU A 17 9.73 -4.37 5.57
C GLU A 17 10.16 -3.24 6.52
N ASP A 18 10.62 -2.11 5.99
CA ASP A 18 11.16 -0.96 6.74
C ASP A 18 10.10 0.10 7.10
N ALA A 19 8.89 -0.04 6.57
CA ALA A 19 7.79 0.90 6.78
C ALA A 19 7.11 0.72 8.16
N ASP A 20 7.78 1.06 9.25
CA ASP A 20 7.22 0.91 10.60
C ASP A 20 6.06 1.88 10.93
N ALA A 21 5.39 1.64 12.06
CA ALA A 21 4.24 2.44 12.51
C ALA A 21 4.59 3.92 12.68
N GLN A 22 5.77 4.20 13.22
CA GLN A 22 6.22 5.55 13.51
C GLN A 22 6.41 6.32 12.20
N TRP A 23 7.11 5.74 11.23
CA TRP A 23 7.34 6.35 9.93
C TRP A 23 6.03 6.62 9.18
N VAL A 24 5.11 5.65 9.16
CA VAL A 24 3.80 5.81 8.51
C VAL A 24 3.03 6.98 9.13
N GLN A 25 2.92 7.01 10.46
CA GLN A 25 2.20 8.06 11.17
C GLN A 25 2.85 9.43 11.00
N GLN A 26 4.17 9.52 11.14
CA GLN A 26 4.91 10.77 10.98
C GLN A 26 4.76 11.32 9.56
N THR A 27 4.87 10.47 8.54
CA THR A 27 4.74 10.90 7.14
C THR A 27 3.34 11.40 6.85
N ILE A 28 2.29 10.67 7.25
CA ILE A 28 0.89 11.11 7.07
C ILE A 28 0.64 12.43 7.80
N ASN A 29 1.09 12.55 9.06
CA ASN A 29 0.87 13.75 9.86
C ASN A 29 1.62 14.97 9.33
N ALA A 30 2.83 14.79 8.80
CA ALA A 30 3.57 15.86 8.14
C ALA A 30 2.78 16.41 6.94
N ARG A 31 2.27 15.55 6.06
CA ARG A 31 1.47 15.99 4.91
C ARG A 31 0.20 16.72 5.32
N LYS A 32 -0.52 16.20 6.32
CA LYS A 32 -1.73 16.83 6.85
C LYS A 32 -1.45 18.22 7.42
N ARG A 33 -0.33 18.37 8.15
CA ARG A 33 0.12 19.67 8.67
C ARG A 33 0.40 20.67 7.56
N ASP A 34 0.96 20.20 6.45
CA ASP A 34 1.29 21.03 5.29
C ASP A 34 0.08 21.29 4.36
N GLY A 35 -1.11 20.79 4.72
CA GLY A 35 -2.33 20.93 3.89
C GLY A 35 -2.27 20.15 2.58
N LEU A 36 -1.36 19.18 2.46
CA LEU A 36 -1.16 18.38 1.26
C LEU A 36 -2.02 17.11 1.30
N GLU A 37 -2.55 16.73 0.14
CA GLU A 37 -3.21 15.43 -0.01
C GLU A 37 -2.23 14.29 0.29
N THR A 38 -2.74 13.28 1.01
CA THR A 38 -1.95 12.09 1.35
C THR A 38 -2.30 10.97 0.39
N CYS A 39 -1.70 11.00 -0.80
CA CYS A 39 -1.72 9.86 -1.71
C CYS A 39 -0.89 8.72 -1.11
N VAL A 40 -1.49 7.55 -0.96
CA VAL A 40 -0.78 6.31 -0.61
C VAL A 40 -0.89 5.33 -1.77
N SER A 41 0.24 4.83 -2.22
CA SER A 41 0.32 3.76 -3.21
C SER A 41 1.28 2.67 -2.76
N ILE A 42 1.03 1.46 -3.25
CA ILE A 42 1.78 0.26 -2.88
C ILE A 42 2.08 -0.50 -4.18
N THR A 43 3.34 -0.87 -4.34
CA THR A 43 3.83 -1.70 -5.43
C THR A 43 4.33 -3.01 -4.84
N LEU A 44 3.76 -4.13 -5.26
CA LEU A 44 4.18 -5.46 -4.85
C LEU A 44 4.60 -6.25 -6.08
N LYS A 45 5.89 -6.56 -6.19
CA LYS A 45 6.46 -7.29 -7.31
C LYS A 45 7.30 -8.47 -6.85
N ASN A 46 6.94 -9.66 -7.34
CA ASN A 46 7.73 -10.88 -7.31
C ASN A 46 7.32 -11.76 -8.52
N PRO A 47 7.92 -12.95 -8.75
CA PRO A 47 7.56 -13.81 -9.89
C PRO A 47 6.09 -14.24 -9.99
N HIS A 48 5.34 -14.22 -8.89
CA HIS A 48 3.95 -14.67 -8.77
C HIS A 48 2.96 -13.55 -8.40
N LEU A 49 3.45 -12.34 -8.12
CA LEU A 49 2.67 -11.22 -7.60
C LEU A 49 3.11 -9.94 -8.33
N ASN A 50 2.21 -9.30 -9.06
CA ASN A 50 2.45 -7.99 -9.66
C ASN A 50 1.22 -7.11 -9.47
N VAL A 51 1.20 -6.42 -8.33
CA VAL A 51 0.08 -5.61 -7.86
C VAL A 51 0.54 -4.17 -7.68
N TYR A 52 -0.26 -3.24 -8.20
CA TYR A 52 -0.15 -1.83 -7.88
C TYR A 52 -1.51 -1.35 -7.35
N LEU A 53 -1.51 -0.83 -6.12
CA LEU A 53 -2.68 -0.29 -5.45
C LEU A 53 -2.43 1.18 -5.15
N ALA A 54 -3.45 2.01 -5.31
CA ALA A 54 -3.36 3.43 -5.01
C ALA A 54 -4.70 3.92 -4.45
N MET A 55 -4.64 4.81 -3.46
CA MET A 55 -5.82 5.47 -2.93
C MET A 55 -6.46 6.41 -3.97
N PRO A 56 -7.77 6.72 -3.85
CA PRO A 56 -8.51 7.59 -4.78
C PRO A 56 -7.91 8.96 -5.14
N CYS A 57 -7.21 9.60 -4.20
CA CYS A 57 -6.55 10.91 -4.35
C CYS A 57 -5.17 10.82 -4.99
N CYS A 58 -4.71 9.63 -5.34
CA CYS A 58 -3.50 9.49 -6.13
C CYS A 58 -3.79 9.86 -7.59
N ALA A 59 -3.05 10.81 -8.14
CA ALA A 59 -3.02 11.06 -9.57
C ALA A 59 -2.48 9.81 -10.28
N GLY A 60 -3.21 9.30 -11.28
CA GLY A 60 -2.83 8.08 -12.00
C GLY A 60 -3.24 6.79 -11.25
N ARG A 61 -4.55 6.49 -11.26
CA ARG A 61 -5.04 5.20 -10.79
C ARG A 61 -4.49 4.07 -11.66
N GLY A 62 -3.99 3.02 -11.04
CA GLY A 62 -3.58 1.80 -11.74
C GLY A 62 -4.81 1.11 -12.35
N GLY A 63 -4.79 0.91 -13.67
CA GLY A 63 -5.76 0.07 -14.38
C GLY A 63 -5.16 -1.31 -14.62
N GLY A 64 -5.76 -2.35 -14.04
CA GLY A 64 -5.43 -3.74 -14.34
C GLY A 64 -6.26 -4.24 -15.52
N GLY A 65 -5.62 -4.56 -16.65
CA GLY A 65 -6.32 -5.14 -17.82
C GLY A 65 -6.52 -6.66 -17.75
N ARG A 66 -5.77 -7.34 -16.86
CA ARG A 66 -5.87 -8.78 -16.64
C ARG A 66 -6.58 -9.08 -15.33
N ARG A 67 -7.24 -10.24 -15.26
CA ARG A 67 -7.77 -10.76 -14.01
C ARG A 67 -6.62 -11.05 -13.02
N PRO A 68 -6.76 -10.68 -11.74
CA PRO A 68 -5.80 -11.07 -10.69
C PRO A 68 -5.71 -12.60 -10.55
N ASN A 69 -4.54 -13.10 -10.19
CA ASN A 69 -4.40 -14.48 -9.70
C ASN A 69 -4.85 -14.59 -8.22
N GLY A 70 -4.81 -15.79 -7.63
CA GLY A 70 -5.25 -16.00 -6.24
C GLY A 70 -4.52 -15.12 -5.22
N SER A 71 -3.19 -15.08 -5.24
CA SER A 71 -2.40 -14.27 -4.31
C SER A 71 -2.60 -12.77 -4.51
N GLU A 72 -2.77 -12.33 -5.77
CA GLU A 72 -3.09 -10.94 -6.08
C GLU A 72 -4.48 -10.55 -5.59
N GLN A 73 -5.45 -11.46 -5.73
CA GLN A 73 -6.81 -11.25 -5.26
C GLN A 73 -6.85 -11.12 -3.75
N GLU A 74 -6.11 -11.93 -2.99
CA GLU A 74 -6.02 -11.80 -1.53
C GLU A 74 -5.52 -10.42 -1.09
N VAL A 75 -4.53 -9.87 -1.79
CA VAL A 75 -4.03 -8.51 -1.52
C VAL A 75 -5.09 -7.45 -1.85
N ILE A 76 -5.78 -7.60 -2.99
CA ILE A 76 -6.84 -6.68 -3.42
C ILE A 76 -8.03 -6.72 -2.46
N ASP A 77 -8.46 -7.90 -2.03
CA ASP A 77 -9.54 -8.09 -1.06
C ASP A 77 -9.15 -7.47 0.28
N LEU A 78 -7.89 -7.60 0.69
CA LEU A 78 -7.38 -6.93 1.88
C LEU A 78 -7.44 -5.41 1.75
N TRP A 79 -7.05 -4.87 0.59
CA TRP A 79 -7.13 -3.43 0.30
C TRP A 79 -8.57 -2.90 0.39
N HIS A 80 -9.54 -3.65 -0.17
CA HIS A 80 -10.97 -3.33 -0.06
C HIS A 80 -11.50 -3.47 1.36
N LYS A 81 -11.07 -4.49 2.11
CA LYS A 81 -11.46 -4.70 3.52
C LYS A 81 -11.11 -3.50 4.40
N PHE A 82 -9.98 -2.83 4.13
CA PHE A 82 -9.58 -1.62 4.83
C PHE A 82 -10.15 -0.33 4.21
N GLU A 83 -11.03 -0.44 3.21
CA GLU A 83 -11.70 0.67 2.52
C GLU A 83 -10.72 1.70 1.92
N LEU A 84 -9.49 1.28 1.59
CA LEU A 84 -8.45 2.16 1.06
C LEU A 84 -8.68 2.52 -0.42
N SER A 85 -9.55 1.78 -1.10
CA SER A 85 -10.06 2.08 -2.45
C SER A 85 -11.20 3.10 -2.45
N GLU A 86 -11.82 3.39 -1.30
CA GLU A 86 -13.09 4.11 -1.25
C GLU A 86 -12.91 5.62 -1.03
N SER A 87 -12.03 6.01 -0.11
CA SER A 87 -11.84 7.43 0.26
C SER A 87 -10.43 7.70 0.78
N CYS A 88 -9.94 8.92 0.56
CA CYS A 88 -8.66 9.36 1.14
C CYS A 88 -8.71 9.69 2.62
N GLU A 89 -9.91 9.80 3.19
CA GLU A 89 -10.08 9.92 4.64
C GLU A 89 -9.66 8.64 5.36
N ASN A 90 -9.71 7.50 4.68
CA ASN A 90 -9.31 6.19 5.19
C ASN A 90 -7.78 6.00 5.31
N VAL A 91 -6.98 7.04 5.05
CA VAL A 91 -5.50 7.00 5.18
C VAL A 91 -5.03 6.54 6.57
N HIS A 92 -5.83 6.77 7.61
CA HIS A 92 -5.56 6.29 8.97
C HIS A 92 -5.54 4.76 9.09
N ARG A 93 -6.18 4.04 8.15
CA ARG A 93 -6.25 2.57 8.11
C ARG A 93 -5.04 1.93 7.42
N VAL A 94 -4.13 2.72 6.87
CA VAL A 94 -2.92 2.24 6.17
C VAL A 94 -2.05 1.40 7.08
N TRP A 95 -1.76 1.83 8.31
CA TRP A 95 -0.91 1.04 9.20
C TRP A 95 -1.49 -0.34 9.58
N PRO A 96 -2.77 -0.43 10.01
CA PRO A 96 -3.45 -1.72 10.17
C PRO A 96 -3.41 -2.60 8.92
N PHE A 97 -3.62 -2.02 7.74
CA PHE A 97 -3.51 -2.73 6.47
C PHE A 97 -2.10 -3.30 6.26
N LEU A 98 -1.03 -2.51 6.44
CA LEU A 98 0.34 -2.98 6.24
C LEU A 98 0.71 -4.10 7.20
N THR A 99 0.23 -4.01 8.44
CA THR A 99 0.42 -5.08 9.43
C THR A 99 -0.18 -6.38 8.92
N GLN A 100 -1.44 -6.37 8.46
CA GLN A 100 -2.08 -7.56 7.95
C GLN A 100 -1.47 -8.04 6.62
N LEU A 101 -1.11 -7.11 5.73
CA LEU A 101 -0.48 -7.43 4.43
C LEU A 101 0.83 -8.17 4.62
N ARG A 102 1.66 -7.77 5.60
CA ARG A 102 2.92 -8.46 5.90
C ARG A 102 2.72 -9.92 6.32
N HIS A 103 1.62 -10.22 7.01
CA HIS A 103 1.25 -11.59 7.37
C HIS A 103 0.82 -12.39 6.14
N VAL A 104 0.00 -11.81 5.25
CA VAL A 104 -0.44 -12.45 4.00
C VAL A 104 0.75 -12.77 3.09
N LEU A 105 1.67 -11.82 2.94
CA LEU A 105 2.82 -11.96 2.06
C LEU A 105 4.00 -12.76 2.68
N GLY A 106 3.96 -13.06 3.98
CA GLY A 106 5.06 -13.73 4.66
C GLY A 106 6.38 -12.95 4.59
N VAL A 107 6.34 -11.63 4.73
CA VAL A 107 7.45 -10.67 4.46
C VAL A 107 8.73 -10.91 5.30
N ARG A 108 8.73 -11.89 6.20
CA ARG A 108 9.95 -12.39 6.86
C ARG A 108 10.82 -13.30 5.97
N ALA A 109 10.35 -13.64 4.76
CA ALA A 109 11.02 -14.54 3.83
C ALA A 109 11.35 -13.90 2.46
N CYS A 110 11.19 -12.58 2.37
CA CYS A 110 11.91 -11.73 1.44
C CYS A 110 13.07 -11.11 2.25
#